data_AF-A0A660TRQ8-F1
#
_entry.id   AF-A0A660TRQ8-F1
#
_cell.length_a   1.000
_cell.length_b   1.000
_cell.length_c   1.000
_cell.angle_alpha   90.00
_cell.angle_beta   90.00
_cell.angle_gamma   90.00
#
_symmetry.space_group_name_H-M   'P 1'
#
loop_
_entity.id
_entity.type
_entity.pdbx_description
1 polymer ?
#
loop_
_entity_poly.entity_id
_entity_poly.type
_entity_poly.pdbx_seq_one_letter_code
_entity_poly.pdbx_strand_id
1 'polypeptide(L)'
;MSPEAVHDKIKSRHIRDFAEVTRHLLHGSRLFIEEGAVIEVLVNPASGLLKWSSAHRQMMRHLKRLAKAQSTSDIPREGLEVRFHETENREQAGSRAVELALSLVSSGKPGKRLMILAGGDGFHNDISTALLKAVPEIMKEVILFRLPMGTGNDNADAATVEEAFAILGSASGTRKDSLIEAHTAG
;
A
#
# COMPACT_ATOMS: atom_id res chain seq x y z
N MET A 1 -9.36 -0.21 -26.08
CA MET A 1 -8.21 0.26 -25.30
C MET A 1 -7.58 -0.96 -24.64
N SER A 2 -6.29 -1.20 -24.87
CA SER A 2 -5.57 -2.32 -24.25
C SER A 2 -5.51 -2.06 -22.73
N PRO A 3 -5.76 -3.06 -21.87
CA PRO A 3 -5.45 -2.91 -20.45
C PRO A 3 -3.95 -2.63 -20.38
N GLU A 4 -3.54 -1.53 -19.72
CA GLU A 4 -2.15 -1.39 -19.27
C GLU A 4 -1.81 -2.70 -18.57
N ALA A 5 -0.78 -3.40 -19.06
CA ALA A 5 -0.41 -4.69 -18.53
C ALA A 5 -0.16 -4.54 -17.03
N VAL A 6 -1.03 -5.15 -16.23
CA VAL A 6 -0.92 -5.14 -14.78
C VAL A 6 0.39 -5.86 -14.43
N HIS A 7 1.45 -5.09 -14.17
CA HIS A 7 2.77 -5.61 -13.81
C HIS A 7 2.83 -6.06 -12.33
N ASP A 8 1.82 -6.82 -11.91
CA ASP A 8 1.79 -7.41 -10.59
C ASP A 8 2.85 -8.51 -10.50
N LYS A 9 3.64 -8.47 -9.43
CA LYS A 9 4.57 -9.53 -9.05
C LYS A 9 4.01 -10.29 -7.84
N ILE A 10 2.88 -10.98 -8.05
CA ILE A 10 2.18 -11.78 -7.03
C ILE A 10 2.21 -13.27 -7.40
N LYS A 11 2.75 -14.09 -6.48
CA LYS A 11 2.82 -15.55 -6.63
C LYS A 11 1.62 -16.23 -5.96
N SER A 12 1.20 -15.74 -4.80
CA SER A 12 0.17 -16.35 -3.96
C SER A 12 -1.25 -16.06 -4.41
N ARG A 13 -2.09 -17.11 -4.57
CA ARG A 13 -3.50 -16.96 -4.97
C ARG A 13 -4.31 -16.06 -4.04
N HIS A 14 -4.20 -16.25 -2.73
CA HIS A 14 -4.95 -15.45 -1.74
C HIS A 14 -4.53 -13.97 -1.73
N ILE A 15 -3.29 -13.67 -2.11
CA ILE A 15 -2.81 -12.29 -2.27
C ILE A 15 -3.39 -11.64 -3.54
N ARG A 16 -3.65 -12.42 -4.61
CA ARG A 16 -4.32 -11.91 -5.81
C ARG A 16 -5.74 -11.41 -5.51
N ASP A 17 -6.51 -12.19 -4.73
CA ASP A 17 -7.86 -11.78 -4.33
C ASP A 17 -7.82 -10.48 -3.50
N PHE A 18 -6.85 -10.36 -2.59
CA PHE A 18 -6.62 -9.13 -1.83
C PHE A 18 -6.24 -7.95 -2.73
N ALA A 19 -5.34 -8.18 -3.71
CA ALA A 19 -4.89 -7.15 -4.64
C ALA A 19 -6.02 -6.65 -5.53
N GLU A 20 -6.89 -7.53 -6.02
CA GLU A 20 -8.05 -7.16 -6.83
C GLU A 20 -9.01 -6.24 -6.07
N VAL A 21 -9.41 -6.62 -4.85
CA VAL A 21 -10.33 -5.81 -4.04
C VAL A 21 -9.68 -4.50 -3.61
N THR A 22 -8.39 -4.53 -3.26
CA THR A 22 -7.64 -3.32 -2.89
C THR A 22 -7.51 -2.36 -4.07
N ARG A 23 -7.22 -2.87 -5.27
CA ARG A 23 -7.17 -2.08 -6.50
C ARG A 23 -8.50 -1.39 -6.76
N HIS A 24 -9.61 -2.13 -6.63
CA HIS A 24 -10.95 -1.57 -6.78
C HIS A 24 -11.20 -0.42 -5.80
N LEU A 25 -10.87 -0.61 -4.51
CA LEU A 25 -11.00 0.44 -3.49
C LEU A 25 -10.14 1.67 -3.78
N LEU A 26 -8.91 1.47 -4.29
CA LEU A 26 -8.00 2.56 -4.63
C LEU A 26 -8.46 3.33 -5.86
N HIS A 27 -9.04 2.68 -6.88
CA HIS A 27 -9.64 3.37 -8.02
C HIS A 27 -10.88 4.18 -7.64
N GLY A 28 -11.64 3.71 -6.64
CA GLY A 28 -12.77 4.45 -6.06
C GLY A 28 -12.36 5.65 -5.20
N SER A 29 -11.07 5.82 -4.89
CA SER A 29 -10.58 6.89 -4.03
C SER A 29 -10.76 8.28 -4.62
N ARG A 30 -11.15 9.23 -3.77
CA ARG A 30 -11.17 10.66 -4.13
C ARG A 30 -9.81 11.35 -4.04
N LEU A 31 -8.83 10.75 -3.34
CA LEU A 31 -7.48 11.31 -3.17
C LEU A 31 -6.72 11.48 -4.47
N PHE A 32 -7.07 10.70 -5.49
CA PHE A 32 -6.33 10.63 -6.76
C PHE A 32 -7.17 11.15 -7.94
N ILE A 33 -8.22 11.94 -7.69
CA ILE A 33 -9.10 12.47 -8.76
C ILE A 33 -8.38 13.49 -9.64
N GLU A 34 -7.68 14.45 -9.04
CA GLU A 34 -7.20 15.63 -9.77
C GLU A 34 -5.81 15.43 -10.39
N GLU A 35 -4.89 14.84 -9.63
CA GLU A 35 -3.47 14.77 -10.03
C GLU A 35 -3.06 13.41 -10.61
N GLY A 36 -3.91 12.38 -10.49
CA GLY A 36 -3.52 10.98 -10.71
C GLY A 36 -2.56 10.46 -9.63
N ALA A 37 -2.15 9.20 -9.74
CA ALA A 37 -1.13 8.63 -8.86
C ALA A 37 -0.47 7.38 -9.45
N VAL A 38 0.77 7.14 -9.02
CA VAL A 38 1.45 5.86 -9.16
C VAL A 38 1.56 5.24 -7.77
N ILE A 39 0.95 4.07 -7.60
CA ILE A 39 0.86 3.35 -6.33
C ILE A 39 1.59 2.02 -6.44
N GLU A 40 2.63 1.86 -5.62
CA GLU A 40 3.30 0.58 -5.41
C GLU A 40 2.83 -0.04 -4.09
N VAL A 41 2.22 -1.21 -4.14
CA VAL A 41 1.78 -1.94 -2.95
C VAL A 41 2.74 -3.10 -2.70
N LEU A 42 3.49 -3.04 -1.61
CA LEU A 42 4.37 -4.11 -1.17
C LEU A 42 3.69 -4.93 -0.07
N VAL A 43 3.46 -6.21 -0.34
CA VAL A 43 2.66 -7.11 0.48
C VAL A 43 3.55 -8.18 1.13
N ASN A 44 3.43 -8.36 2.44
CA ASN A 44 4.04 -9.46 3.17
C ASN A 44 3.01 -10.57 3.44
N PRO A 45 3.06 -11.71 2.70
CA PRO A 45 2.13 -12.83 2.87
C PRO A 45 2.16 -13.43 4.27
N ALA A 46 3.29 -13.34 4.97
CA ALA A 46 3.47 -13.91 6.30
C ALA A 46 2.79 -13.07 7.40
N SER A 47 2.23 -11.90 7.08
CA SER A 47 1.54 -11.03 8.03
C SER A 47 0.23 -11.64 8.51
N GLY A 48 -0.17 -11.36 9.75
CA GLY A 48 -1.30 -12.01 10.41
C GLY A 48 -2.58 -12.08 9.57
N LEU A 49 -3.08 -10.94 9.08
CA LEU A 49 -4.34 -10.89 8.31
C LEU A 49 -4.25 -11.57 6.94
N LEU A 50 -3.05 -11.87 6.44
CA LEU A 50 -2.82 -12.51 5.15
C LEU A 50 -2.45 -14.00 5.29
N LYS A 51 -1.81 -14.37 6.40
CA LYS A 51 -1.36 -15.74 6.71
C LYS A 51 -2.49 -16.64 7.22
N TRP A 52 -3.40 -16.11 8.06
CA TRP A 52 -4.39 -16.92 8.77
C TRP A 52 -5.74 -16.96 8.07
N SER A 53 -6.24 -18.15 7.74
CA SER A 53 -7.42 -18.30 6.88
C SER A 53 -8.71 -17.69 7.44
N SER A 54 -8.94 -17.71 8.75
CA SER A 54 -10.13 -17.09 9.37
C SER A 54 -10.05 -15.56 9.38
N ALA A 55 -8.91 -15.01 9.81
CA ALA A 55 -8.65 -13.57 9.82
C ALA A 55 -8.68 -12.99 8.40
N HIS A 56 -8.03 -13.66 7.45
CA HIS A 56 -8.06 -13.29 6.03
C HIS A 56 -9.48 -13.30 5.47
N ARG A 57 -10.26 -14.36 5.70
CA ARG A 57 -11.66 -14.42 5.27
C ARG A 57 -12.50 -13.31 5.89
N GLN A 58 -12.29 -12.99 7.16
CA GLN A 58 -13.00 -11.89 7.82
C GLN A 58 -12.64 -10.55 7.16
N MET A 59 -11.36 -10.21 7.10
CA MET A 59 -10.86 -9.00 6.44
C MET A 59 -11.41 -8.88 5.01
N MET A 60 -11.29 -9.92 4.19
CA MET A 60 -11.78 -9.91 2.81
C MET A 60 -13.30 -9.69 2.70
N ARG A 61 -14.10 -10.22 3.65
CA ARG A 61 -15.55 -9.92 3.69
C ARG A 61 -15.83 -8.45 3.96
N HIS A 62 -15.04 -7.80 4.81
CA HIS A 62 -15.18 -6.38 5.09
C HIS A 62 -14.75 -5.54 3.87
N LEU A 63 -13.59 -5.83 3.29
CA LEU A 63 -13.09 -5.15 2.09
C LEU A 63 -14.05 -5.25 0.90
N LYS A 64 -14.59 -6.45 0.63
CA LYS A 64 -15.57 -6.63 -0.45
C LYS A 64 -16.86 -5.83 -0.21
N ARG A 65 -17.27 -5.67 1.04
CA ARG A 65 -18.44 -4.85 1.40
C ARG A 65 -18.17 -3.37 1.18
N LEU A 66 -16.99 -2.89 1.56
CA LEU A 66 -16.55 -1.52 1.30
C LEU A 66 -16.47 -1.24 -0.21
N ALA A 67 -15.87 -2.17 -0.97
CA ALA A 67 -15.76 -2.08 -2.42
C ALA A 67 -17.13 -1.99 -3.10
N LYS A 68 -18.08 -2.81 -2.66
CA LYS A 68 -19.47 -2.77 -3.14
C LYS A 68 -20.16 -1.43 -2.81
N ALA A 69 -19.94 -0.91 -1.60
CA ALA A 69 -20.52 0.36 -1.16
C ALA A 69 -19.94 1.57 -1.90
N GLN A 70 -18.68 1.50 -2.34
CA GLN A 70 -18.02 2.61 -3.03
C GLN A 70 -18.57 2.89 -4.44
N SER A 71 -19.33 1.96 -5.06
CA SER A 71 -20.13 2.10 -6.30
C SER A 71 -19.84 3.35 -7.16
N THR A 72 -18.58 3.50 -7.53
CA THR A 72 -18.10 4.41 -8.57
C THR A 72 -17.69 3.48 -9.69
N SER A 73 -18.09 3.83 -10.91
CA SER A 73 -17.98 2.98 -12.10
C SER A 73 -16.67 2.19 -12.13
N ASP A 74 -16.73 0.88 -12.42
CA ASP A 74 -15.59 -0.06 -12.59
C ASP A 74 -14.57 0.37 -13.68
N ILE A 75 -14.66 1.60 -14.15
CA ILE A 75 -13.84 2.17 -15.19
C ILE A 75 -12.49 2.52 -14.55
N PRO A 76 -11.39 1.89 -14.99
CA PRO A 76 -10.05 2.28 -14.59
C PRO A 76 -9.88 3.78 -14.79
N ARG A 77 -9.53 4.50 -13.73
CA ARG A 77 -9.31 5.95 -13.82
C ARG A 77 -8.01 6.21 -14.58
N GLU A 78 -8.11 6.99 -15.65
CA GLU A 78 -6.95 7.45 -16.41
C GLU A 78 -5.98 8.21 -15.49
N GLY A 79 -4.69 7.90 -15.57
CA GLY A 79 -3.66 8.51 -14.71
C GLY A 79 -3.48 7.88 -13.32
N LEU A 80 -4.27 6.87 -12.95
CA LEU A 80 -4.05 6.09 -11.73
C LEU A 80 -3.49 4.70 -12.06
N GLU A 81 -2.26 4.45 -11.63
CA GLU A 81 -1.60 3.16 -11.77
C GLU A 81 -1.40 2.49 -10.41
N VAL A 82 -1.83 1.23 -10.27
CA VAL A 82 -1.69 0.46 -9.03
C VAL A 82 -1.06 -0.90 -9.33
N ARG A 83 0.15 -1.10 -8.80
CA ARG A 83 0.95 -2.32 -8.97
C ARG A 83 1.20 -2.98 -7.62
N PHE A 84 1.07 -4.31 -7.58
CA PHE A 84 1.28 -5.09 -6.37
C PHE A 84 2.52 -5.96 -6.46
N HIS A 85 3.25 -6.04 -5.36
CA HIS A 85 4.47 -6.82 -5.22
C HIS A 85 4.39 -7.65 -3.96
N GLU A 86 4.60 -8.95 -4.10
CA GLU A 86 4.69 -9.86 -2.97
C GLU A 86 6.15 -10.00 -2.54
N THR A 87 6.44 -9.88 -1.24
CA THR A 87 7.77 -10.20 -0.72
C THR A 87 7.97 -11.70 -0.60
N GLU A 88 9.12 -12.20 -1.02
CA GLU A 88 9.46 -13.63 -0.89
C GLU A 88 9.83 -14.02 0.54
N ASN A 89 10.56 -13.13 1.22
CA ASN A 89 10.99 -13.29 2.60
C ASN A 89 11.25 -11.90 3.23
N ARG A 90 11.54 -11.90 4.54
CA ARG A 90 11.73 -10.68 5.33
C ARG A 90 13.02 -9.96 4.94
N GLU A 91 14.07 -10.72 4.64
CA GLU A 91 15.41 -10.22 4.36
C GLU A 91 15.45 -9.37 3.07
N GLN A 92 14.64 -9.72 2.08
CA GLN A 92 14.57 -9.02 0.80
C GLN A 92 13.57 -7.86 0.79
N ALA A 93 12.71 -7.74 1.80
CA ALA A 93 11.65 -6.74 1.83
C ALA A 93 12.19 -5.30 1.75
N GLY A 94 13.26 -5.01 2.50
CA GLY A 94 13.90 -3.69 2.50
C GLY A 94 14.49 -3.32 1.14
N SER A 95 15.30 -4.20 0.54
CA SER A 95 15.87 -3.98 -0.80
C SER A 95 14.78 -3.81 -1.85
N ARG A 96 13.72 -4.62 -1.78
CA ARG A 96 12.59 -4.51 -2.71
C ARG A 96 11.86 -3.17 -2.56
N ALA A 97 11.65 -2.69 -1.34
CA ALA A 97 11.05 -1.39 -1.11
C ALA A 97 11.91 -0.26 -1.69
N VAL A 98 13.24 -0.32 -1.54
CA VAL A 98 14.16 0.66 -2.14
C VAL A 98 14.04 0.70 -3.66
N GLU A 99 14.02 -0.46 -4.32
CA GLU A 99 13.81 -0.55 -5.78
C GLU A 99 12.48 0.07 -6.21
N LEU A 100 11.40 -0.18 -5.46
CA LEU A 100 10.08 0.38 -5.76
C LEU A 100 10.04 1.90 -5.54
N ALA A 101 10.71 2.42 -4.51
CA ALA A 101 10.79 3.85 -4.25
C ALA A 101 11.52 4.58 -5.39
N LEU A 102 12.63 4.01 -5.87
CA LEU A 102 13.36 4.50 -7.04
C LEU A 102 12.46 4.46 -8.30
N SER A 103 11.74 3.35 -8.51
CA SER A 103 10.82 3.22 -9.65
C SER A 103 9.68 4.23 -9.62
N LEU A 104 9.16 4.58 -8.43
CA LEU A 104 8.11 5.59 -8.28
C LEU A 104 8.56 6.96 -8.78
N VAL A 105 9.75 7.42 -8.37
CA VAL A 105 10.27 8.73 -8.79
C VAL A 105 10.75 8.74 -10.24
N SER A 106 11.27 7.61 -10.75
CA SER A 106 11.71 7.49 -12.14
C SER A 106 10.58 7.25 -13.15
N SER A 107 9.35 7.04 -12.70
CA SER A 107 8.22 6.71 -13.59
C SER A 107 7.90 7.81 -14.62
N GLY A 108 8.27 9.06 -14.36
CA GLY A 108 7.96 10.21 -15.21
C GLY A 108 6.45 10.55 -15.30
N LYS A 109 5.58 9.74 -14.67
CA LYS A 109 4.14 9.98 -14.62
C LYS A 109 3.85 11.14 -13.65
N PRO A 110 2.98 12.09 -14.02
CA PRO A 110 2.54 13.14 -13.11
C PRO A 110 1.68 12.56 -11.98
N GLY A 111 1.55 13.32 -10.90
CA GLY A 111 0.68 12.97 -9.78
C GLY A 111 1.39 12.46 -8.54
N LYS A 112 0.60 11.87 -7.64
CA LYS A 112 1.11 11.42 -6.34
C LYS A 112 1.90 10.12 -6.47
N ARG A 113 2.96 10.00 -5.69
CA ARG A 113 3.79 8.79 -5.60
C ARG A 113 3.54 8.16 -4.26
N LEU A 114 2.86 7.02 -4.24
CA LEU A 114 2.46 6.36 -3.02
C LEU A 114 3.07 4.96 -2.95
N MET A 115 3.69 4.66 -1.83
CA MET A 115 4.10 3.32 -1.47
C MET A 115 3.21 2.83 -0.31
N ILE A 116 2.50 1.73 -0.51
CA ILE A 116 1.67 1.10 0.52
C ILE A 116 2.39 -0.16 1.02
N LEU A 117 2.61 -0.25 2.33
CA LEU A 117 3.20 -1.41 2.99
C LEU A 117 2.09 -2.24 3.68
N ALA A 118 1.70 -3.34 3.06
CA ALA A 118 0.75 -4.29 3.63
C ALA A 118 1.47 -5.34 4.48
N GLY A 119 1.68 -5.02 5.75
CA GLY A 119 2.40 -5.86 6.71
C GLY A 119 2.11 -5.53 8.17
N GLY A 120 2.82 -6.18 9.11
CA GLY A 120 2.80 -5.81 10.53
C GLY A 120 4.00 -4.93 10.93
N ASP A 121 4.08 -4.55 12.21
CA ASP A 121 5.05 -3.56 12.70
C ASP A 121 6.51 -3.91 12.40
N GLY A 122 6.90 -5.17 12.57
CA GLY A 122 8.26 -5.63 12.22
C GLY A 122 8.59 -5.45 10.74
N PHE A 123 7.61 -5.65 9.86
CA PHE A 123 7.77 -5.43 8.42
C PHE A 123 7.87 -3.94 8.09
N HIS A 124 7.03 -3.11 8.70
CA HIS A 124 7.07 -1.66 8.54
C HIS A 124 8.39 -1.04 9.02
N ASN A 125 8.91 -1.51 10.15
CA ASN A 125 10.16 -1.01 10.74
C ASN A 125 11.37 -1.37 9.87
N ASP A 126 11.45 -2.61 9.40
CA ASP A 126 12.56 -3.06 8.55
C ASP A 126 12.62 -2.28 7.24
N ILE A 127 11.47 -2.08 6.59
CA ILE A 127 11.38 -1.33 5.34
C ILE A 127 11.68 0.15 5.56
N SER A 128 11.07 0.77 6.59
CA SER A 128 11.34 2.17 6.92
C SER A 128 12.84 2.38 7.16
N THR A 129 13.48 1.49 7.92
CA THR A 129 14.92 1.52 8.17
C THR A 129 15.73 1.43 6.87
N ALA A 130 15.37 0.53 5.96
CA ALA A 130 16.04 0.37 4.67
C ALA A 130 15.89 1.62 3.79
N LEU A 131 14.68 2.16 3.67
CA LEU A 131 14.38 3.35 2.86
C LEU A 131 15.15 4.58 3.37
N LEU A 132 15.22 4.78 4.68
CA LEU A 132 15.91 5.92 5.28
C LEU A 132 17.42 5.85 5.16
N LYS A 133 17.98 4.63 5.18
CA LYS A 133 19.41 4.43 4.99
C LYS A 133 19.82 4.59 3.52
N ALA A 134 19.03 4.05 2.60
CA ALA A 134 19.42 3.94 1.19
C ALA A 134 18.97 5.13 0.34
N VAL A 135 17.76 5.64 0.56
CA VAL A 135 17.11 6.62 -0.33
C VAL A 135 16.37 7.74 0.43
N PRO A 136 16.98 8.39 1.45
CA PRO A 136 16.30 9.38 2.29
C PRO A 136 15.77 10.59 1.52
N GLU A 137 16.51 11.05 0.50
CA GLU A 137 16.10 12.19 -0.33
C GLU A 137 14.87 11.88 -1.19
N ILE A 138 14.83 10.70 -1.78
CA ILE A 138 13.70 10.22 -2.60
C ILE A 138 12.44 10.11 -1.75
N MET A 139 12.58 9.68 -0.49
CA MET A 139 11.45 9.58 0.43
C MET A 139 10.83 10.95 0.77
N LYS A 140 11.46 12.08 0.44
CA LYS A 140 10.84 13.41 0.52
C LYS A 140 9.75 13.60 -0.53
N GLU A 141 9.78 12.85 -1.64
CA GLU A 141 8.80 12.92 -2.73
C GLU A 141 7.79 11.76 -2.74
N VAL A 142 8.03 10.72 -1.94
CA VAL A 142 7.15 9.56 -1.82
C VAL A 142 6.28 9.70 -0.57
N ILE A 143 5.00 9.36 -0.69
CA ILE A 143 4.09 9.14 0.43
C ILE A 143 4.23 7.68 0.82
N LEU A 144 4.50 7.40 2.09
CA LEU A 144 4.53 6.04 2.63
C LEU A 144 3.26 5.83 3.46
N PHE A 145 2.57 4.72 3.24
CA PHE A 145 1.36 4.36 3.97
C PHE A 145 1.42 2.91 4.45
N ARG A 146 1.28 2.70 5.76
CA ARG A 146 1.44 1.44 6.48
C ARG A 146 0.08 0.86 6.77
N LEU A 147 -0.29 -0.15 6.00
CA LEU A 147 -1.57 -0.83 6.12
C LEU A 147 -1.49 -1.90 7.24
N PRO A 148 -2.41 -1.90 8.22
CA PRO A 148 -2.34 -2.74 9.41
C PRO A 148 -2.67 -4.21 9.11
N MET A 149 -1.67 -5.03 8.78
CA MET A 149 -1.83 -6.46 8.49
C MET A 149 -1.31 -7.39 9.59
N GLY A 150 -0.74 -6.83 10.65
CA GLY A 150 -0.28 -7.54 11.85
C GLY A 150 -1.37 -7.68 12.91
N THR A 151 -0.97 -8.09 14.12
CA THR A 151 -1.83 -8.22 15.30
C THR A 151 -1.69 -7.07 16.29
N GLY A 152 -0.55 -6.36 16.28
CA GLY A 152 -0.29 -5.15 17.09
C GLY A 152 -0.65 -3.88 16.31
N ASN A 153 -0.01 -3.68 15.16
CA ASN A 153 -0.25 -2.54 14.24
C ASN A 153 -0.05 -1.17 14.88
N ASP A 154 0.79 -1.09 15.93
CA ASP A 154 1.09 0.15 16.65
C ASP A 154 1.74 1.20 15.73
N ASN A 155 2.45 0.74 14.70
CA ASN A 155 3.13 1.57 13.72
C ASN A 155 2.35 1.72 12.41
N ALA A 156 1.10 1.25 12.33
CA ALA A 156 0.28 1.44 11.14
C ALA A 156 -0.33 2.85 11.09
N ASP A 157 -0.69 3.32 9.89
CA ASP A 157 -1.32 4.64 9.71
C ASP A 157 -2.84 4.62 9.96
N ALA A 158 -3.37 3.47 10.41
CA ALA A 158 -4.76 3.28 10.86
C ALA A 158 -4.83 2.08 11.83
N ALA A 159 -5.84 2.04 12.71
CA ALA A 159 -6.00 0.94 13.65
C ALA A 159 -6.56 -0.33 12.99
N THR A 160 -7.31 -0.19 11.88
CA THR A 160 -7.90 -1.30 11.13
C THR A 160 -7.72 -1.14 9.63
N VAL A 161 -7.85 -2.24 8.88
CA VAL A 161 -7.74 -2.22 7.41
C VAL A 161 -8.90 -1.42 6.81
N GLU A 162 -10.09 -1.51 7.40
CA GLU A 162 -11.27 -0.75 7.00
C GLU A 162 -11.07 0.75 7.18
N GLU A 163 -10.53 1.16 8.33
CA GLU A 163 -10.19 2.56 8.59
C GLU A 163 -9.12 3.06 7.62
N ALA A 164 -8.09 2.24 7.35
CA ALA A 164 -7.08 2.60 6.35
C ALA A 164 -7.68 2.85 4.96
N PHE A 165 -8.60 2.01 4.49
CA PHE A 165 -9.28 2.24 3.21
C PHE A 165 -10.30 3.37 3.27
N ALA A 166 -10.88 3.68 4.44
CA ALA A 166 -11.66 4.89 4.61
C ALA A 166 -10.76 6.13 4.45
N ILE A 167 -9.58 6.18 5.09
CA ILE A 167 -8.59 7.26 4.92
C ILE A 167 -8.18 7.37 3.45
N LEU A 168 -7.76 6.26 2.85
CA LEU A 168 -7.34 6.23 1.44
C LEU A 168 -8.48 6.54 0.48
N GLY A 169 -9.74 6.31 0.85
CA GLY A 169 -10.90 6.50 -0.03
C GLY A 169 -11.55 7.89 0.09
N SER A 170 -11.55 8.49 1.28
CA SER A 170 -12.38 9.65 1.61
C SER A 170 -11.61 10.91 2.00
N ALA A 171 -10.30 10.83 2.24
CA ALA A 171 -9.52 12.01 2.54
C ALA A 171 -9.54 12.99 1.35
N SER A 172 -9.80 14.27 1.64
CA SER A 172 -9.77 15.38 0.69
C SER A 172 -8.36 15.96 0.49
N GLY A 173 -7.35 15.34 1.10
CA GLY A 173 -5.95 15.72 0.99
C GLY A 173 -5.03 14.72 1.68
N THR A 174 -3.75 14.74 1.34
CA THR A 174 -2.70 13.97 2.02
C THR A 174 -1.89 14.93 2.86
N ARG A 175 -1.85 14.76 4.19
CA ARG A 175 -0.90 15.48 5.04
C ARG A 175 0.35 14.60 5.18
N LYS A 176 1.48 15.09 4.69
CA LYS A 176 2.77 14.47 4.97
C LYS A 176 3.19 14.95 6.34
N ASP A 177 2.94 14.16 7.37
CA ASP A 177 3.62 14.38 8.64
C ASP A 177 5.11 14.11 8.38
N SER A 178 5.91 15.12 8.67
CA SER A 178 7.35 15.14 8.51
C SER A 178 7.96 13.83 9.04
N LEU A 179 8.73 13.19 8.18
CA LEU A 179 9.59 12.05 8.46
C LEU A 179 10.21 12.12 9.88
N ILE A 180 9.73 11.22 10.76
CA ILE A 180 10.47 10.52 11.83
C ILE A 180 10.90 11.34 13.05
N GLU A 181 10.27 11.06 14.18
CA GLU A 181 10.99 10.96 15.46
C GLU A 181 11.06 9.48 15.85
N ALA A 182 12.24 8.89 15.70
CA ALA A 182 12.57 7.62 16.35
C ALA A 182 12.97 7.94 17.80
N HIS A 183 12.09 7.68 18.75
CA HIS A 183 12.48 7.66 20.15
C HIS A 183 13.34 6.41 20.41
N THR A 184 14.64 6.59 20.62
CA THR A 184 15.46 5.60 21.33
C THR A 184 15.11 5.65 22.81
N ALA A 185 14.73 4.52 23.39
CA ALA A 185 14.71 4.36 24.84
C ALA A 185 16.13 4.60 25.40
N GLY A 186 16.20 5.31 26.54
CA GLY A 186 17.44 5.75 27.17
C GLY A 186 18.30 4.66 27.80
#